data_AF-A0AAV0DGV6-F1
#
_entry.id   AF-A0AAV0DGV6-F1
#
_cell.length_a   1.000
_cell.length_b   1.000
_cell.length_c   1.000
_cell.angle_alpha   90.00
_cell.angle_beta   90.00
_cell.angle_gamma   90.00
#
_symmetry.space_group_name_H-M   'P 1'
#
loop_
_entity.id
_entity.type
_entity.pdbx_description
1 polymer ?
#
loop_
_entity_poly.entity_id
_entity_poly.type
_entity_poly.pdbx_seq_one_letter_code
_entity_poly.pdbx_strand_id
1 'polypeptide(L)'
;MRLAHDTESSSAPDIERFADWILKTGNGILGDGEEGESKVHIPAEYLASMTDDPIESIVNNTYPGFLTHREDISYLNSRAILAPTINERDKLNDYMLGFIPGEERTYLSCDSTSSSESDSELLQDIHSPEFLNSIKC
;
A
#
# COMPACT_ATOMS: atom_id res chain seq x y z
N MET A 1 -1.58 -6.95 0.48
CA MET A 1 -0.60 -7.84 -0.19
C MET A 1 0.79 -7.49 0.33
N ARG A 2 1.58 -8.47 0.80
CA ARG A 2 2.94 -8.24 1.32
C ARG A 2 3.94 -8.56 0.20
N LEU A 3 4.75 -7.58 -0.20
CA LEU A 3 5.88 -7.78 -1.09
C LEU A 3 7.13 -7.55 -0.25
N ALA A 4 7.79 -8.63 0.16
CA ALA A 4 9.05 -8.58 0.89
C ALA A 4 10.17 -9.03 -0.04
N HIS A 5 11.11 -8.14 -0.34
CA HIS A 5 12.39 -8.52 -0.95
C HIS A 5 13.38 -8.85 0.17
N ASP A 6 13.21 -10.00 0.82
CA ASP A 6 14.22 -10.51 1.76
C ASP A 6 15.36 -11.14 0.97
N THR A 7 16.55 -10.52 1.02
CA THR A 7 17.78 -11.07 0.43
C THR A 7 18.35 -12.27 1.18
N GLU A 8 17.80 -12.63 2.35
CA GLU A 8 18.40 -13.66 3.22
C GLU A 8 17.52 -14.88 3.53
N SER A 9 16.22 -14.90 3.18
CA SER A 9 15.31 -15.98 3.63
C SER A 9 14.43 -16.62 2.56
N SER A 10 14.18 -15.95 1.42
CA SER A 10 13.35 -16.53 0.35
C SER A 10 14.24 -17.03 -0.78
N SER A 11 14.23 -18.34 -0.99
CA SER A 11 15.00 -18.93 -2.08
C SER A 11 14.32 -18.57 -3.42
N ALA A 12 15.09 -18.42 -4.50
CA ALA A 12 14.53 -18.22 -5.85
C ALA A 12 13.30 -19.11 -6.16
N PRO A 13 13.26 -20.41 -5.79
CA PRO A 13 12.08 -21.24 -6.03
C PRO A 13 10.82 -20.86 -5.22
N ASP A 14 10.95 -20.22 -4.05
CA ASP A 14 9.77 -19.77 -3.28
C ASP A 14 9.08 -18.58 -3.95
N ILE A 15 9.87 -17.65 -4.52
CA ILE A 15 9.36 -16.53 -5.30
C ILE A 15 8.67 -17.05 -6.57
N GLU A 16 9.28 -18.01 -7.26
CA GLU A 16 8.67 -18.65 -8.44
C GLU A 16 7.36 -19.35 -8.09
N ARG A 17 7.30 -20.08 -6.96
CA ARG A 17 6.07 -20.74 -6.49
C ARG A 17 4.95 -19.75 -6.19
N PHE A 18 5.28 -18.63 -5.55
CA PHE A 18 4.31 -17.58 -5.27
C PHE A 18 3.81 -16.89 -6.55
N ALA A 19 4.72 -16.56 -7.48
CA ALA A 19 4.37 -15.97 -8.76
C ALA A 19 3.46 -16.88 -9.60
N ASP A 20 3.79 -18.17 -9.68
CA ASP A 20 2.97 -19.18 -10.36
C ASP A 20 1.58 -19.31 -9.72
N TRP A 21 1.48 -19.25 -8.39
CA TRP A 21 0.19 -19.27 -7.69
C TRP A 21 -0.67 -18.03 -8.02
N ILE A 22 -0.08 -16.82 -8.06
CA ILE A 22 -0.79 -15.60 -8.48
C ILE A 22 -1.26 -15.74 -9.93
N LEU A 23 -0.41 -16.22 -10.84
CA LEU A 23 -0.76 -16.40 -12.25
C LEU A 23 -1.91 -17.39 -12.43
N LYS A 24 -1.87 -18.53 -11.76
CA LYS A 24 -2.94 -19.53 -11.82
C LYS A 24 -4.24 -19.00 -11.21
N THR A 25 -4.16 -18.16 -10.18
CA THR A 25 -5.32 -17.45 -9.62
C THR A 25 -5.92 -16.49 -10.66
N GLY A 26 -5.11 -15.63 -11.26
CA GLY A 26 -5.56 -14.66 -12.27
C GLY A 26 -6.11 -15.30 -13.55
N ASN A 27 -5.58 -16.47 -13.93
CA ASN A 27 -6.05 -17.25 -15.08
C ASN A 27 -7.31 -18.09 -14.77
N GLY A 28 -7.82 -18.07 -13.53
CA GLY A 28 -8.98 -18.85 -13.13
C GLY A 28 -8.73 -20.36 -13.03
N ILE A 29 -7.47 -20.80 -12.99
CA ILE A 29 -7.09 -22.23 -12.95
C ILE A 29 -7.33 -22.84 -11.56
N LEU A 30 -7.20 -22.05 -10.49
CA LEU A 30 -7.31 -22.53 -9.10
C LEU A 30 -8.74 -22.47 -8.53
N GLY A 31 -9.71 -22.00 -9.31
CA GLY A 31 -11.11 -21.88 -8.90
C GLY A 31 -11.87 -23.20 -9.00
N ASP A 32 -12.84 -23.40 -8.12
CA ASP A 32 -13.74 -24.57 -8.10
C ASP A 32 -15.09 -24.35 -8.83
N GLY A 33 -15.30 -23.18 -9.44
CA GLY A 33 -16.60 -22.78 -9.98
C GLY A 33 -16.76 -22.93 -11.49
N GLU A 34 -17.81 -23.64 -11.92
CA GLU A 34 -18.33 -23.61 -13.29
C GLU A 34 -19.44 -22.54 -13.48
N GLU A 35 -19.92 -21.91 -12.40
CA GLU A 35 -21.12 -21.05 -12.36
C GLU A 35 -20.85 -19.61 -11.88
N GLY A 36 -19.95 -18.88 -12.54
CA GLY A 36 -19.81 -17.42 -12.39
C GLY A 36 -19.15 -16.91 -11.10
N GLU A 37 -19.06 -17.73 -10.05
CA GLU A 37 -18.28 -17.47 -8.85
C GLU A 37 -17.28 -18.62 -8.61
N SER A 38 -15.99 -18.27 -8.49
CA SER A 38 -14.91 -19.22 -8.23
C SER A 38 -14.25 -18.92 -6.90
N LYS A 39 -14.10 -19.93 -6.03
CA LYS A 39 -13.37 -19.79 -4.77
C LYS A 39 -11.94 -20.25 -4.95
N VAL A 40 -11.00 -19.45 -4.47
CA VAL A 40 -9.57 -19.77 -4.49
C VAL A 40 -9.08 -19.91 -3.06
N HIS A 41 -8.43 -21.04 -2.77
CA HIS A 41 -7.81 -21.26 -1.47
C HIS A 41 -6.46 -20.54 -1.41
N ILE A 42 -6.26 -19.72 -0.38
CA ILE A 42 -4.97 -19.07 -0.11
C ILE A 42 -4.13 -20.01 0.78
N PRO A 43 -2.96 -20.49 0.32
CA PRO A 43 -2.05 -21.28 1.12
C PRO A 43 -1.68 -20.61 2.45
N ALA A 44 -1.59 -21.41 3.52
CA ALA A 44 -1.32 -20.90 4.87
C ALA A 44 0.02 -20.16 4.96
N GLU A 45 1.01 -20.56 4.16
CA GLU A 45 2.32 -19.89 4.08
C GLU A 45 2.26 -18.45 3.53
N TYR A 46 1.18 -18.07 2.85
CA TYR A 46 0.96 -16.71 2.34
C TYR A 46 0.10 -15.86 3.28
N LEU A 47 -0.47 -16.46 4.33
CA LEU A 47 -1.23 -15.75 5.33
C LEU A 47 -0.30 -15.06 6.33
N ALA A 48 -0.62 -13.81 6.66
CA ALA A 48 0.06 -13.10 7.73
C ALA A 48 -0.34 -13.71 9.09
N SER A 49 0.58 -13.66 10.05
CA SER A 49 0.25 -13.98 11.45
C SER A 49 -0.61 -12.86 12.03
N MET A 50 -1.80 -13.19 12.54
CA MET A 50 -2.75 -12.19 13.06
C MET A 50 -2.79 -12.25 14.59
N THR A 51 -2.75 -11.07 15.22
CA THR A 51 -3.06 -10.80 16.63
C THR A 51 -4.45 -10.18 16.74
N ASP A 52 -4.81 -9.67 17.92
CA ASP A 52 -6.11 -9.02 18.16
C ASP A 52 -6.28 -7.71 17.37
N ASP A 53 -5.19 -7.00 17.06
CA ASP A 53 -5.21 -5.80 16.21
C ASP A 53 -4.69 -6.12 14.80
N PRO A 54 -5.55 -6.08 13.76
CA PRO A 54 -5.16 -6.35 12.38
C PRO A 54 -4.12 -5.36 11.83
N ILE A 55 -4.16 -4.09 12.23
CA ILE A 55 -3.23 -3.06 11.75
C ILE A 55 -1.85 -3.33 12.35
N GLU A 56 -1.78 -3.52 13.66
CA GLU A 56 -0.54 -3.89 14.35
C GLU A 56 0.05 -5.17 13.76
N SER A 57 -0.79 -6.18 13.52
CA SER A 57 -0.39 -7.44 12.89
C SER A 57 0.30 -7.20 11.55
N ILE A 58 -0.35 -6.49 10.62
CA ILE A 58 0.19 -6.23 9.29
C ILE A 58 1.51 -5.44 9.36
N VAL A 59 1.57 -4.44 10.24
CA VAL A 59 2.78 -3.65 10.46
C VAL A 59 3.91 -4.51 10.99
N ASN A 60 3.69 -5.30 12.04
CA ASN A 60 4.75 -6.12 12.64
C ASN A 60 5.21 -7.26 11.71
N ASN A 61 4.31 -7.82 10.89
CA ASN A 61 4.67 -8.83 9.88
C ASN A 61 5.48 -8.22 8.72
N THR A 62 5.32 -6.93 8.42
CA THR A 62 5.99 -6.29 7.28
C THR A 62 7.25 -5.54 7.70
N TYR A 63 7.18 -4.81 8.81
CA TYR A 63 8.25 -3.99 9.40
C TYR A 63 8.60 -4.43 10.82
N PRO A 64 9.17 -5.64 11.00
CA PRO A 64 9.59 -6.11 12.32
C PRO A 64 10.64 -5.18 12.94
N GLY A 65 10.33 -4.60 14.10
CA GLY A 65 11.23 -3.67 14.78
C GLY A 65 11.41 -2.35 14.02
N PHE A 66 10.34 -1.82 13.42
CA PHE A 66 10.34 -0.56 12.66
C PHE A 66 11.15 0.57 13.33
N LEU A 67 10.92 0.83 14.61
CA LEU A 67 11.60 1.91 15.34
C LEU A 67 13.13 1.78 15.36
N THR A 68 13.64 0.55 15.37
CA THR A 68 15.08 0.26 15.39
C THR A 68 15.72 0.49 14.02
N HIS A 69 14.98 0.18 12.94
CA HIS A 69 15.48 0.21 11.57
C HIS A 69 14.99 1.41 10.75
N ARG A 70 14.32 2.39 11.39
CA ARG A 70 13.70 3.54 10.70
C ARG A 70 14.67 4.41 9.89
N GLU A 71 15.96 4.35 10.19
CA GLU A 71 17.03 5.08 9.49
C GLU A 71 17.76 4.20 8.45
N ASP A 72 17.44 2.91 8.38
CA ASP A 72 18.01 1.97 7.40
C ASP A 72 17.19 2.01 6.10
N ILE A 73 17.74 2.70 5.09
CA ILE A 73 17.14 2.84 3.78
C ILE A 73 16.96 1.48 3.07
N SER A 74 17.89 0.54 3.25
CA SER A 74 17.80 -0.78 2.61
C SER A 74 16.67 -1.59 3.20
N TYR A 75 16.50 -1.51 4.52
CA TYR A 75 15.39 -2.12 5.23
C TYR A 75 14.04 -1.55 4.76
N LEU A 76 13.93 -0.23 4.63
CA LEU A 76 12.69 0.43 4.21
C LEU A 76 12.34 0.14 2.74
N ASN A 77 13.31 0.21 1.83
CA ASN A 77 13.07 0.08 0.38
C ASN A 77 12.61 -1.33 -0.06
N SER A 78 12.88 -2.36 0.75
CA SER A 78 12.54 -3.75 0.43
C SER A 78 11.14 -4.16 0.91
N ARG A 79 10.36 -3.23 1.47
CA ARG A 79 9.09 -3.50 2.18
C ARG A 79 8.00 -2.53 1.74
N ALA A 80 6.77 -3.04 1.61
CA ALA A 80 5.59 -2.23 1.34
C ALA A 80 4.32 -2.91 1.87
N ILE A 81 3.37 -2.09 2.33
CA ILE A 81 2.01 -2.53 2.66
C ILE A 81 1.07 -1.96 1.61
N LEU A 82 0.41 -2.84 0.86
CA LEU A 82 -0.59 -2.46 -0.15
C LEU A 82 -2.00 -2.68 0.41
N ALA A 83 -2.80 -1.62 0.42
CA ALA A 83 -4.20 -1.60 0.80
C ALA A 83 -5.11 -1.43 -0.43
N PRO A 84 -6.29 -2.06 -0.48
CA PRO A 84 -7.18 -1.98 -1.63
C PRO A 84 -7.94 -0.65 -1.70
N THR A 85 -8.10 0.06 -0.57
CA THR A 85 -8.79 1.36 -0.52
C THR A 85 -7.92 2.47 0.06
N ILE A 86 -8.21 3.71 -0.33
CA ILE A 86 -7.60 4.93 0.20
C ILE A 86 -7.80 5.03 1.72
N ASN A 87 -9.00 4.71 2.21
CA ASN A 87 -9.31 4.79 3.63
C ASN A 87 -8.49 3.80 4.48
N GLU A 88 -8.24 2.59 3.98
CA GLU A 88 -7.37 1.62 4.68
C GLU A 88 -5.90 2.01 4.59
N ARG A 89 -5.47 2.56 3.45
CA ARG A 89 -4.13 3.15 3.29
C ARG A 89 -3.90 4.25 4.32
N ASP A 90 -4.83 5.18 4.45
CA ASP A 90 -4.70 6.33 5.35
C ASP A 90 -4.61 5.87 6.82
N LYS A 91 -5.45 4.91 7.23
CA LYS A 91 -5.36 4.30 8.58
C LYS A 91 -3.99 3.68 8.88
N LEU A 92 -3.41 2.97 7.90
CA LEU A 92 -2.09 2.36 8.05
C LEU A 92 -0.98 3.43 8.12
N ASN A 93 -1.06 4.46 7.29
CA ASN A 93 -0.11 5.56 7.29
C ASN A 93 -0.16 6.33 8.61
N ASP A 94 -1.35 6.67 9.11
CA ASP A 94 -1.53 7.36 10.38
C ASP A 94 -0.99 6.53 11.54
N TYR A 95 -1.25 5.22 11.54
CA TYR A 95 -0.71 4.29 12.53
C TYR A 95 0.83 4.27 12.50
N MET A 96 1.44 4.18 11.32
CA MET A 96 2.90 4.19 11.14
C MET A 96 3.54 5.53 11.55
N LEU A 97 2.92 6.64 11.19
CA LEU A 97 3.36 8.00 11.54
C LEU A 97 3.35 8.21 13.06
N GLY A 98 2.39 7.63 13.77
CA GLY A 98 2.31 7.69 15.23
C GLY A 98 3.52 7.13 15.98
N PHE A 99 4.34 6.29 15.34
CA PHE A 99 5.60 5.80 15.92
C PHE A 99 6.77 6.77 15.75
N ILE A 100 6.70 7.67 14.78
CA ILE A 100 7.82 8.55 14.44
C ILE A 100 7.82 9.73 15.42
N PRO A 101 8.87 9.90 16.24
CA PRO A 101 8.92 11.02 17.17
C PRO A 101 9.13 12.33 16.40
N GLY A 102 8.33 13.35 16.71
CA GLY A 102 8.46 14.68 16.12
C GLY A 102 7.13 15.41 16.05
N GLU A 103 7.17 16.64 15.52
CA GLU A 103 5.95 17.35 15.16
C GLU A 103 5.48 16.91 13.78
N GLU A 104 4.19 16.56 13.69
CA GLU A 104 3.52 16.32 12.42
C GLU A 104 3.52 17.62 11.59
N ARG A 105 3.77 17.47 10.29
CA ARG A 105 3.73 18.58 9.34
C ARG A 105 2.93 18.18 8.11
N THR A 106 1.96 19.01 7.77
CA THR A 106 1.24 18.91 6.51
C THR A 106 1.93 19.79 5.48
N TYR A 107 2.34 19.17 4.36
CA TYR A 107 2.86 19.89 3.21
C TYR A 107 1.76 19.94 2.15
N LEU A 108 1.32 21.15 1.81
CA LEU A 108 0.32 21.36 0.77
C LEU A 108 0.96 21.27 -0.62
N SER A 109 0.23 20.74 -1.57
CA SER A 109 0.67 20.69 -2.95
C SER A 109 0.67 22.09 -3.56
N CYS A 110 1.64 22.35 -4.45
CA CYS A 110 1.75 23.58 -5.24
C CYS A 110 1.16 23.36 -6.64
N ASP A 111 0.00 22.72 -6.73
CA ASP A 111 -0.65 22.44 -8.01
C ASP A 111 -1.24 23.70 -8.63
N SER A 112 -1.14 23.79 -9.95
CA SER A 112 -1.69 24.91 -10.74
C SER A 112 -2.32 24.38 -12.03
N THR A 113 -3.42 24.99 -12.47
CA THR A 113 -4.05 24.66 -13.74
C THR A 113 -3.26 25.23 -14.92
N SER A 114 -3.15 24.48 -16.02
CA SER A 114 -2.49 24.97 -17.24
C SER A 114 -3.26 26.14 -17.87
N SER A 115 -2.59 27.28 -18.08
CA SER A 115 -3.20 28.53 -18.58
C SER A 115 -3.54 28.54 -20.08
N SER A 116 -3.76 27.39 -20.71
CA SER A 116 -3.91 27.27 -22.17
C SER A 116 -5.31 27.59 -22.71
N GLU A 117 -6.28 27.92 -21.85
CA GLU A 117 -7.65 28.22 -22.27
C GLU A 117 -8.00 29.69 -22.05
N SER A 118 -8.64 30.28 -23.05
CA SER A 118 -9.00 31.69 -23.17
C SER A 118 -10.02 32.21 -22.15
N ASP A 119 -10.41 31.40 -21.15
CA ASP A 119 -11.27 31.73 -20.00
C ASP A 119 -10.50 31.71 -18.66
N SER A 120 -9.19 31.98 -18.72
CA SER A 120 -8.20 31.77 -17.65
C SER A 120 -8.47 32.50 -16.32
N GLU A 121 -9.18 33.64 -16.31
CA GLU A 121 -9.44 34.40 -15.07
C GLU A 121 -10.57 33.80 -14.21
N LEU A 122 -11.65 33.32 -14.83
CA LEU A 122 -12.77 32.70 -14.10
C LEU A 122 -12.42 31.32 -13.55
N LEU A 123 -11.61 30.56 -14.28
CA LEU A 123 -11.17 29.22 -13.86
C LEU A 123 -10.10 29.28 -12.76
N GLN A 124 -9.27 30.32 -12.71
CA GLN A 124 -8.29 30.53 -11.63
C GLN A 124 -8.98 30.80 -10.28
N ASP A 125 -10.09 31.53 -10.26
CA ASP A 125 -10.87 31.77 -9.04
C ASP A 125 -11.61 30.50 -8.56
N ILE A 126 -11.97 29.59 -9.46
CA ILE A 126 -12.66 28.33 -9.13
C ILE A 126 -11.68 27.24 -8.70
N HIS A 127 -10.50 27.18 -9.32
CA HIS A 127 -9.46 26.18 -9.05
C HIS A 127 -8.38 26.73 -8.12
N SER A 128 -8.80 27.29 -6.99
CA SER A 128 -7.86 27.82 -6.00
C SER A 128 -6.98 26.67 -5.44
N PRO A 129 -5.77 26.99 -4.96
CA PRO A 129 -4.91 25.99 -4.31
C PRO A 129 -5.61 25.29 -3.14
N GLU A 130 -6.48 25.98 -2.39
CA GLU A 130 -7.26 25.38 -1.31
C GLU A 130 -8.26 24.34 -1.84
N PHE A 131 -8.94 24.64 -2.95
CA PHE A 131 -9.82 23.68 -3.61
C PHE A 131 -9.04 22.47 -4.13
N LEU A 132 -7.91 22.68 -4.80
CA LEU A 132 -7.07 21.60 -5.31
C LEU A 132 -6.54 20.71 -4.17
N ASN A 133 -6.10 21.32 -3.06
CA ASN A 133 -5.66 20.60 -1.86
C ASN A 133 -6.80 19.87 -1.12
N SER A 134 -8.07 20.16 -1.43
CA SER A 134 -9.22 19.44 -0.87
C SER A 134 -9.58 18.16 -1.63
N ILE A 135 -9.06 17.99 -2.86
CA ILE A 135 -9.33 16.82 -3.69
C ILE A 135 -8.57 15.63 -3.11
N LYS A 136 -9.30 14.61 -2.67
CA LYS A 136 -8.71 13.35 -2.19
C LYS A 136 -8.68 12.34 -3.33
N CYS A 137 -7.50 11.77 -3.59
CA CYS A 137 -7.24 10.73 -4.58
C CYS A 137 -6.75 9.43 -3.94
#